data_AF-A0A2G9QGR6-F1
#
_entry.id   AF-A0A2G9QGR6-F1
#
_cell.length_a   1.000
_cell.length_b   1.000
_cell.length_c   1.000
_cell.angle_alpha   90.00
_cell.angle_beta   90.00
_cell.angle_gamma   90.00
#
_symmetry.space_group_name_H-M   'P 1'
#
loop_
_entity.id
_entity.type
_entity.pdbx_description
1 polymer ?
#
loop_
_entity_poly.entity_id
_entity_poly.type
_entity_poly.pdbx_seq_one_letter_code
_entity_poly.pdbx_strand_id
1 'polypeptide(L)'
;MDSALTESEELTEQGKPHISPRIIQEAICVLTCVPGIEMDSVEAETLAQELLVLANHPLVASTYPDLWVDLLHKMKIDPAEFINKHFDDFLPVITSNTSNDQAVLNAAGTLARMSSHKVLPQLVGIITESLQNPALFQVTREEYAIMQTPEGELYDKSILQSAHQDSLKKANMKRENKAYSFKEQIIELELKE
;
A
#
# COMPACT_ATOMS: atom_id res chain seq x y z
N MET A 1 25.93 21.79 -24.46
CA MET A 1 25.67 20.36 -24.28
C MET A 1 25.60 20.14 -22.79
N ASP A 2 24.37 20.27 -22.31
CA ASP A 2 23.96 19.97 -20.95
C ASP A 2 24.11 18.48 -20.67
N SER A 3 24.63 18.16 -19.50
CA SER A 3 24.31 16.91 -18.81
C SER A 3 24.28 17.23 -17.31
N ALA A 4 23.19 17.86 -16.89
CA ALA A 4 22.78 17.87 -15.50
C ALA A 4 22.40 16.42 -15.12
N LEU A 5 23.34 15.70 -14.54
CA LEU A 5 23.04 14.58 -13.66
C LEU A 5 22.50 15.20 -12.38
N THR A 6 21.18 15.37 -12.31
CA THR A 6 20.49 15.52 -11.04
C THR A 6 20.74 14.25 -10.24
N GLU A 7 21.65 14.35 -9.29
CA GLU A 7 21.65 13.54 -8.07
C GLU A 7 20.23 13.63 -7.49
N SER A 8 19.44 12.58 -7.66
CA SER A 8 18.28 12.38 -6.80
C SER A 8 18.84 12.01 -5.44
N GLU A 9 19.11 13.05 -4.64
CA GLU A 9 19.25 12.96 -3.20
C GLU A 9 18.11 12.09 -2.66
N GLU A 10 18.47 10.87 -2.28
CA GLU A 10 17.69 10.08 -1.35
C GLU A 10 17.46 10.94 -0.11
N LEU A 11 16.22 11.39 0.06
CA LEU A 11 15.72 11.89 1.34
C LEU A 11 15.71 10.71 2.31
N THR A 12 16.90 10.35 2.80
CA THR A 12 17.06 9.37 3.88
C THR A 12 16.26 9.86 5.07
N GLU A 13 15.28 9.06 5.48
CA GLU A 13 14.57 9.20 6.74
C GLU A 13 15.56 9.08 7.91
N GLN A 14 16.19 10.19 8.27
CA GLN A 14 17.07 10.32 9.42
C GLN A 14 16.23 10.16 10.69
N GLY A 15 16.30 8.98 11.31
CA GLY A 15 15.72 8.74 12.63
C GLY A 15 15.23 7.32 12.88
N LYS A 16 15.09 6.47 11.87
CA LYS A 16 14.72 5.06 12.08
C LYS A 16 15.94 4.22 12.46
N PRO A 17 15.86 3.38 13.51
CA PRO A 17 16.94 2.46 13.84
C PRO A 17 17.18 1.51 12.66
N HIS A 18 18.38 1.57 12.08
CA HIS A 18 18.77 0.69 10.98
C HIS A 18 19.08 -0.71 11.51
N ILE A 19 18.14 -1.64 11.35
CA ILE A 19 18.33 -3.04 11.73
C ILE A 19 19.10 -3.75 10.60
N SER A 20 20.24 -4.34 10.93
CA SER A 20 21.01 -5.13 9.96
C SER A 20 20.22 -6.38 9.54
N PRO A 21 20.11 -6.71 8.23
CA PRO A 21 19.48 -7.93 7.74
C PRO A 21 19.98 -9.20 8.42
N ARG A 22 21.26 -9.21 8.80
CA ARG A 22 21.90 -10.32 9.51
C ARG A 22 21.26 -10.59 10.87
N ILE A 23 20.86 -9.56 11.62
CA ILE A 23 20.24 -9.73 12.94
C ILE A 23 18.89 -10.44 12.81
N ILE A 24 18.11 -10.07 11.80
CA ILE A 24 16.81 -10.68 11.53
C ILE A 24 17.01 -12.14 11.08
N GLN A 25 17.96 -12.39 10.17
CA GLN A 25 18.30 -13.73 9.72
C GLN A 25 18.77 -14.62 10.89
N GLU A 26 19.66 -14.12 11.74
CA GLU A 26 20.13 -14.86 12.93
C GLU A 26 18.97 -15.16 13.89
N ALA A 27 18.07 -14.20 14.14
CA ALA A 27 16.89 -14.41 14.97
C ALA A 27 15.99 -15.53 14.41
N ILE A 28 15.70 -15.51 13.11
CA ILE A 28 14.93 -16.57 12.43
C ILE A 28 15.65 -17.92 12.54
N CYS A 29 16.97 -17.95 12.36
CA CYS A 29 17.76 -19.18 12.51
C CYS A 29 17.76 -19.72 13.94
N VAL A 30 17.72 -18.86 14.96
CA VAL A 30 17.61 -19.27 16.37
C VAL A 30 16.23 -19.84 16.66
N LEU A 31 15.16 -19.22 16.14
CA LEU A 31 13.79 -19.73 16.28
C LEU A 31 13.61 -21.14 15.66
N THR A 32 14.40 -21.47 14.65
CA THR A 32 14.42 -22.80 14.01
C THR A 32 15.39 -23.80 14.62
N CYS A 33 16.20 -23.40 15.60
CA CYS A 33 17.11 -24.30 16.33
C CYS A 33 16.42 -24.99 17.52
N VAL A 34 15.23 -25.55 17.31
CA VAL A 34 14.52 -26.30 18.35
C VAL A 34 15.07 -27.74 18.38
N PRO A 35 15.66 -28.22 19.49
CA PRO A 35 16.21 -29.57 19.55
C PRO A 35 15.14 -30.64 19.28
N GLY A 36 15.39 -31.52 18.31
CA GLY A 36 14.48 -32.62 17.99
C GLY A 36 13.34 -32.25 17.04
N ILE A 37 13.29 -31.00 16.55
CA ILE A 37 12.29 -30.58 15.54
C ILE A 37 12.38 -31.43 14.28
N GLU A 38 13.57 -31.86 13.90
CA GLU A 38 13.81 -32.76 12.78
C GLU A 38 13.27 -34.19 12.97
N MET A 39 12.81 -34.53 14.17
CA MET A 39 12.17 -35.81 14.49
C MET A 39 10.64 -35.71 14.54
N ASP A 40 10.09 -34.50 14.71
CA ASP A 40 8.66 -34.24 14.66
C ASP A 40 8.29 -33.55 13.33
N SER A 41 7.92 -34.38 12.35
CA SER A 41 7.56 -33.91 11.02
C SER A 41 6.38 -32.94 11.03
N VAL A 42 5.45 -33.06 11.98
CA VAL A 42 4.23 -32.20 12.01
C VAL A 42 4.58 -30.83 12.56
N GLU A 43 5.33 -30.78 13.65
CA GLU A 43 5.77 -29.51 14.24
C GLU A 43 6.75 -28.77 13.32
N ALA A 44 7.66 -29.49 12.66
CA ALA A 44 8.59 -28.92 11.68
C ALA A 44 7.85 -28.31 10.48
N GLU A 45 6.87 -29.01 9.93
CA GLU A 45 6.05 -28.51 8.82
C GLU A 45 5.23 -27.29 9.23
N THR A 46 4.66 -27.30 10.44
CA THR A 46 3.88 -26.17 10.98
C THR A 46 4.77 -24.93 11.13
N LEU A 47 5.95 -25.10 11.74
CA LEU A 47 6.95 -24.02 11.86
C LEU A 47 7.40 -23.50 10.50
N ALA A 48 7.62 -24.40 9.53
CA ALA A 48 7.99 -24.02 8.16
C ALA A 48 6.92 -23.16 7.48
N GLN A 49 5.64 -23.44 7.69
CA GLN A 49 4.55 -22.62 7.16
C GLN A 49 4.57 -21.20 7.74
N GLU A 50 4.68 -21.07 9.07
CA GLU A 50 4.69 -19.78 9.75
C GLU A 50 5.89 -18.90 9.34
N LEU A 51 7.03 -19.54 9.05
CA LEU A 51 8.24 -18.86 8.65
C LEU A 51 8.24 -18.36 7.20
N LEU A 52 7.27 -18.76 6.36
CA LEU A 52 7.27 -18.40 4.94
C LEU A 52 7.35 -16.89 4.72
N VAL A 53 6.45 -16.12 5.35
CA VAL A 53 6.42 -14.65 5.17
C VAL A 53 7.61 -13.99 5.88
N LEU A 54 7.96 -14.47 7.08
CA LEU A 54 9.05 -13.91 7.89
C LEU A 54 10.41 -14.04 7.21
N ALA A 55 10.71 -15.21 6.64
CA ALA A 55 11.96 -15.46 5.93
C ALA A 55 12.03 -14.71 4.58
N ASN A 56 10.88 -14.28 4.04
CA ASN A 56 10.79 -13.48 2.82
C ASN A 56 10.61 -11.97 3.09
N HIS A 57 10.77 -11.52 4.34
CA HIS A 57 10.72 -10.10 4.69
C HIS A 57 11.68 -9.28 3.81
N PRO A 58 11.33 -8.06 3.34
CA PRO A 58 12.12 -7.33 2.34
C PRO A 58 13.60 -7.12 2.69
N LEU A 59 13.89 -6.83 3.97
CA LEU A 59 15.28 -6.70 4.45
C LEU A 59 16.07 -8.01 4.39
N VAL A 60 15.41 -9.15 4.59
CA VAL A 60 16.04 -10.47 4.56
C VAL A 60 16.17 -10.94 3.13
N ALA A 61 15.09 -10.89 2.35
CA ALA A 61 15.05 -11.36 0.96
C ALA A 61 16.05 -10.65 0.04
N SER A 62 16.41 -9.40 0.33
CA SER A 62 17.43 -8.67 -0.43
C SER A 62 18.86 -9.19 -0.23
N THR A 63 19.12 -9.86 0.91
CA THR A 63 20.46 -10.34 1.28
C THR A 63 20.55 -11.88 1.30
N TYR A 64 19.46 -12.53 1.68
CA TYR A 64 19.32 -13.98 1.88
C TYR A 64 18.02 -14.47 1.18
N PRO A 65 17.95 -14.42 -0.16
CA PRO A 65 16.71 -14.70 -0.92
C PRO A 65 16.19 -16.13 -0.80
N ASP A 66 17.07 -17.08 -0.43
CA ASP A 66 16.74 -18.50 -0.32
C ASP A 66 16.69 -18.98 1.15
N LEU A 67 16.70 -18.06 2.13
CA LEU A 67 16.71 -18.40 3.56
C LEU A 67 15.61 -19.38 3.93
N TRP A 68 14.38 -19.17 3.46
CA TRP A 68 13.28 -20.08 3.78
C TRP A 68 13.55 -21.52 3.29
N VAL A 69 14.10 -21.64 2.07
CA VAL A 69 14.45 -22.94 1.48
C VAL A 69 15.59 -23.59 2.25
N ASP A 70 16.58 -22.82 2.69
CA ASP A 70 17.67 -23.32 3.54
C ASP A 70 17.14 -23.85 4.89
N LEU A 71 16.14 -23.18 5.47
CA LEU A 71 15.50 -23.61 6.72
C LEU A 71 14.72 -24.93 6.53
N LEU A 72 14.02 -25.11 5.41
CA LEU A 72 13.34 -26.39 5.10
C LEU A 72 14.34 -27.56 5.09
N HIS A 73 15.46 -27.40 4.39
CA HIS A 73 16.50 -28.42 4.34
C HIS A 73 17.10 -28.69 5.72
N LYS A 74 17.31 -27.65 6.53
CA LYS A 74 17.80 -27.80 7.91
C LYS A 74 16.81 -28.60 8.79
N MET A 75 15.52 -28.45 8.56
CA MET A 75 14.45 -29.22 9.22
C MET A 75 14.20 -30.60 8.58
N LYS A 76 15.00 -30.99 7.57
CA LYS A 76 14.86 -32.24 6.79
C LYS A 76 13.52 -32.36 6.03
N ILE A 77 12.94 -31.23 5.65
CA ILE A 77 11.73 -31.15 4.84
C ILE A 77 12.14 -31.03 3.38
N ASP A 78 11.60 -31.89 2.51
CA ASP A 78 11.74 -31.72 1.06
C ASP A 78 10.85 -30.56 0.58
N PRO A 79 11.42 -29.48 0.00
CA PRO A 79 10.63 -28.31 -0.36
C PRO A 79 9.54 -28.60 -1.40
N ALA A 80 9.80 -29.49 -2.37
CA ALA A 80 8.87 -29.76 -3.45
C ALA A 80 7.67 -30.58 -2.94
N GLU A 81 7.91 -31.63 -2.15
CA GLU A 81 6.87 -32.42 -1.51
C GLU A 81 6.06 -31.57 -0.53
N PHE A 82 6.73 -30.75 0.28
CA PHE A 82 6.09 -29.88 1.27
C PHE A 82 5.17 -28.85 0.64
N ILE A 83 5.63 -28.13 -0.38
CA ILE A 83 4.80 -27.17 -1.12
C ILE A 83 3.63 -27.88 -1.78
N ASN A 84 3.84 -29.07 -2.33
CA ASN A 84 2.76 -29.84 -2.96
C ASN A 84 1.69 -30.29 -1.96
N LYS A 85 2.09 -30.63 -0.74
CA LYS A 85 1.22 -31.08 0.35
C LYS A 85 0.41 -29.93 0.96
N HIS A 86 1.03 -28.77 1.14
CA HIS A 86 0.45 -27.61 1.84
C HIS A 86 0.05 -26.48 0.90
N PHE A 87 -0.07 -26.76 -0.39
CA PHE A 87 -0.34 -25.74 -1.41
C PHE A 87 -1.62 -24.94 -1.11
N ASP A 88 -2.68 -25.64 -0.69
CA ASP A 88 -3.97 -25.03 -0.39
C ASP A 88 -3.92 -24.13 0.86
N ASP A 89 -2.97 -24.39 1.78
CA ASP A 89 -2.72 -23.54 2.96
C ASP A 89 -1.93 -22.27 2.57
N PHE A 90 -1.03 -22.38 1.59
CA PHE A 90 -0.22 -21.25 1.12
C PHE A 90 -0.97 -20.28 0.23
N LEU A 91 -1.95 -20.77 -0.54
CA LEU A 91 -2.65 -19.96 -1.52
C LEU A 91 -3.31 -18.72 -0.88
N PRO A 92 -4.11 -18.84 0.20
CA PRO A 92 -4.70 -17.68 0.88
C PRO A 92 -3.66 -16.70 1.41
N VAL A 93 -2.50 -17.18 1.86
CA VAL A 93 -1.41 -16.34 2.40
C VAL A 93 -0.85 -15.44 1.30
N ILE A 94 -0.58 -15.99 0.12
CA ILE A 94 0.02 -15.24 -0.99
C ILE A 94 -0.99 -14.46 -1.84
N THR A 95 -2.29 -14.76 -1.71
CA THR A 95 -3.37 -14.07 -2.43
C THR A 95 -4.18 -13.14 -1.53
N SER A 96 -3.81 -13.00 -0.26
CA SER A 96 -4.47 -12.08 0.66
C SER A 96 -4.39 -10.66 0.10
N ASN A 97 -5.54 -9.99 -0.04
CA ASN A 97 -5.67 -8.62 -0.57
C ASN A 97 -5.19 -7.55 0.43
N THR A 98 -4.14 -7.82 1.20
CA THR A 98 -3.48 -6.81 2.02
C THR A 98 -2.62 -5.94 1.11
N SER A 99 -2.95 -4.66 1.05
CA SER A 99 -2.31 -3.69 0.16
C SER A 99 -0.79 -3.73 0.29
N ASN A 100 -0.12 -4.23 -0.76
CA ASN A 100 1.31 -4.10 -1.03
C ASN A 100 2.28 -4.58 0.09
N ASP A 101 1.98 -5.70 0.73
CA ASP A 101 2.96 -6.35 1.61
C ASP A 101 4.06 -7.03 0.77
N GLN A 102 5.21 -6.35 0.67
CA GLN A 102 6.36 -6.84 -0.08
C GLN A 102 6.87 -8.20 0.44
N ALA A 103 6.69 -8.54 1.73
CA ALA A 103 7.06 -9.85 2.27
C ALA A 103 6.20 -10.96 1.65
N VAL A 104 4.90 -10.70 1.50
CA VAL A 104 3.95 -11.63 0.86
C VAL A 104 4.26 -11.79 -0.63
N LEU A 105 4.58 -10.70 -1.34
CA LEU A 105 5.00 -10.76 -2.75
C LEU A 105 6.29 -11.56 -2.93
N ASN A 106 7.28 -11.36 -2.04
CA ASN A 106 8.51 -12.13 -2.04
C ASN A 106 8.25 -13.61 -1.78
N ALA A 107 7.38 -13.94 -0.82
CA ALA A 107 6.96 -15.31 -0.53
C ALA A 107 6.27 -15.97 -1.74
N ALA A 108 5.35 -15.25 -2.40
CA ALA A 108 4.71 -15.69 -3.63
C ALA A 108 5.76 -15.98 -4.73
N GLY A 109 6.75 -15.10 -4.86
CA GLY A 109 7.89 -15.29 -5.77
C GLY A 109 8.72 -16.52 -5.43
N THR A 110 9.01 -16.76 -4.15
CA THR A 110 9.74 -17.95 -3.68
C THR A 110 8.97 -19.24 -3.95
N LEU A 111 7.67 -19.28 -3.66
CA LEU A 111 6.82 -20.42 -4.01
C LEU A 111 6.74 -20.63 -5.53
N ALA A 112 6.64 -19.57 -6.32
CA ALA A 112 6.63 -19.65 -7.78
C ALA A 112 7.96 -20.16 -8.35
N ARG A 113 9.10 -19.82 -7.76
CA ARG A 113 10.41 -20.40 -8.14
C ARG A 113 10.47 -21.90 -7.83
N MET A 114 9.93 -22.32 -6.70
CA MET A 114 10.01 -23.71 -6.23
C MET A 114 8.99 -24.63 -6.92
N SER A 115 7.77 -24.16 -7.14
CA SER A 115 6.66 -24.94 -7.72
C SER A 115 5.91 -24.15 -8.79
N SER A 116 6.65 -23.74 -9.83
CA SER A 116 6.14 -22.92 -10.93
C SER A 116 4.91 -23.52 -11.61
N HIS A 117 4.89 -24.84 -11.76
CA HIS A 117 3.81 -25.59 -12.41
C HIS A 117 2.47 -25.55 -11.68
N LYS A 118 2.46 -25.32 -10.35
CA LYS A 118 1.22 -25.17 -9.55
C LYS A 118 0.90 -23.73 -9.22
N VAL A 119 1.92 -22.98 -8.77
CA VAL A 119 1.73 -21.63 -8.24
C VAL A 119 1.37 -20.64 -9.35
N LEU A 120 2.10 -20.66 -10.48
CA LEU A 120 1.89 -19.67 -11.54
C LEU A 120 0.50 -19.74 -12.19
N PRO A 121 -0.05 -20.92 -12.55
CA PRO A 121 -1.39 -20.99 -13.11
C PRO A 121 -2.47 -20.42 -12.18
N GLN A 122 -2.36 -20.66 -10.86
CA GLN A 122 -3.31 -20.15 -9.88
C GLN A 122 -3.21 -18.63 -9.73
N LEU A 123 -1.99 -18.10 -9.59
CA LEU A 123 -1.78 -16.65 -9.52
C LEU A 123 -2.26 -15.94 -10.79
N VAL A 124 -1.94 -16.46 -11.98
CA VAL A 124 -2.41 -15.91 -13.25
C VAL A 124 -3.92 -15.98 -13.36
N GLY A 125 -4.54 -17.06 -12.89
CA GLY A 125 -6.01 -17.20 -12.83
C GLY A 125 -6.64 -16.10 -12.00
N ILE A 126 -6.16 -15.89 -10.77
CA ILE A 126 -6.64 -14.86 -9.84
C ILE A 126 -6.45 -13.46 -10.42
N ILE A 127 -5.29 -13.18 -11.00
CA ILE A 127 -5.01 -11.89 -11.66
C ILE A 127 -5.97 -11.68 -12.83
N THR A 128 -6.15 -12.70 -13.67
CA THR A 128 -7.04 -12.62 -14.83
C THR A 128 -8.49 -12.38 -14.42
N GLU A 129 -8.98 -13.10 -13.41
CA GLU A 129 -10.33 -12.93 -12.86
C GLU A 129 -10.51 -11.53 -12.25
N SER A 130 -9.51 -11.05 -11.50
CA SER A 130 -9.51 -9.70 -10.93
C SER A 130 -9.56 -8.62 -12.01
N LEU A 131 -8.78 -8.81 -13.10
CA LEU A 131 -8.74 -7.87 -14.24
C LEU A 131 -9.96 -7.96 -15.15
N GLN A 132 -10.70 -9.07 -15.13
CA GLN A 132 -11.95 -9.23 -15.89
C GLN A 132 -13.13 -8.45 -15.29
N ASN A 133 -12.96 -7.82 -14.12
CA ASN A 133 -13.99 -7.03 -13.47
C ASN A 133 -14.45 -5.87 -14.39
N PRO A 134 -15.71 -5.89 -14.88
CA PRO A 134 -16.23 -4.88 -15.79
C PRO A 134 -16.19 -3.45 -15.23
N ALA A 135 -16.22 -3.30 -13.90
CA ALA A 135 -16.13 -1.99 -13.24
C ALA A 135 -14.79 -1.29 -13.50
N LEU A 136 -13.71 -2.04 -13.75
CA LEU A 136 -12.40 -1.47 -14.07
C LEU A 136 -12.41 -0.67 -15.39
N PHE A 137 -13.31 -0.99 -16.32
CA PHE A 137 -13.48 -0.25 -17.57
C PHE A 137 -14.32 1.02 -17.43
N GLN A 138 -15.03 1.17 -16.31
CA GLN A 138 -15.93 2.30 -16.08
C GLN A 138 -15.22 3.49 -15.41
N VAL A 139 -13.99 3.29 -14.91
CA VAL A 139 -13.21 4.34 -14.26
C VAL A 139 -12.84 5.44 -15.26
N THR A 140 -13.40 6.63 -15.03
CA THR A 140 -13.14 7.82 -15.82
C THR A 140 -11.84 8.51 -15.40
N ARG A 141 -11.29 9.34 -16.29
CA ARG A 141 -10.11 10.18 -15.96
C ARG A 141 -10.39 11.12 -14.81
N GLU A 142 -11.62 11.60 -14.69
CA GLU A 142 -12.04 12.49 -13.61
C GLU A 142 -12.05 11.77 -12.26
N GLU A 143 -12.68 10.58 -12.17
CA GLU A 143 -12.67 9.78 -10.94
C GLU A 143 -11.27 9.40 -10.50
N TYR A 144 -10.39 9.05 -11.44
CA TYR A 144 -8.99 8.76 -11.13
C TYR A 144 -8.24 9.99 -10.61
N ALA A 145 -8.50 11.17 -11.18
CA ALA A 145 -7.87 12.42 -10.74
C ALA A 145 -8.41 12.89 -9.38
N ILE A 146 -9.71 12.67 -9.11
CA ILE A 146 -10.32 12.86 -7.79
C ILE A 146 -9.66 11.93 -6.77
N MET A 147 -9.48 10.65 -7.09
CA MET A 147 -8.83 9.68 -6.20
C MET A 147 -7.39 10.07 -5.84
N GLN A 148 -6.64 10.67 -6.78
CA GLN A 148 -5.29 11.18 -6.53
C GLN A 148 -5.27 12.50 -5.74
N THR A 149 -6.41 13.15 -5.53
CA THR A 149 -6.46 14.41 -4.81
C THR A 149 -6.22 14.15 -3.32
N PRO A 150 -5.28 14.88 -2.68
CA PRO A 150 -5.02 14.74 -1.26
C PRO A 150 -6.28 14.97 -0.41
N GLU A 151 -6.34 14.29 0.74
CA GLU A 151 -7.44 14.47 1.67
C GLU A 151 -7.54 15.94 2.13
N GLY A 152 -8.77 16.48 2.11
CA GLY A 152 -9.03 17.89 2.45
C GLY A 152 -8.87 18.87 1.28
N GLU A 153 -8.42 18.43 0.11
CA GLU A 153 -8.41 19.24 -1.10
C GLU A 153 -9.59 18.95 -2.02
N LEU A 154 -10.23 20.01 -2.53
CA LEU A 154 -11.23 19.90 -3.58
C LEU A 154 -10.53 19.75 -4.93
N TYR A 155 -10.85 18.69 -5.67
CA TYR A 155 -10.31 18.46 -7.02
C TYR A 155 -10.74 19.56 -8.00
N ASP A 156 -12.04 19.76 -8.19
CA ASP A 156 -12.55 20.80 -9.09
C ASP A 156 -12.60 22.17 -8.40
N LYS A 157 -11.60 23.01 -8.68
CA LYS A 157 -11.46 24.37 -8.15
C LYS A 157 -12.09 25.44 -9.08
N SER A 158 -12.65 25.05 -10.24
CA SER A 158 -13.14 25.99 -11.26
C SER A 158 -14.30 26.87 -10.78
N ILE A 159 -15.14 26.32 -9.90
CA ILE A 159 -16.35 27.00 -9.39
C ILE A 159 -16.05 27.89 -8.18
N LEU A 160 -14.84 27.80 -7.59
CA LEU A 160 -14.50 28.58 -6.40
C LEU A 160 -14.50 30.09 -6.69
N GLN A 161 -13.99 30.50 -7.86
CA GLN A 161 -13.92 31.93 -8.22
C GLN A 161 -15.31 32.56 -8.37
N SER A 162 -16.25 31.86 -9.00
CA SER A 162 -17.62 32.36 -9.17
C SER A 162 -18.38 32.41 -7.84
N ALA A 163 -18.22 31.40 -6.98
CA ALA A 163 -18.80 31.39 -5.63
C ALA A 163 -18.29 32.54 -4.76
N HIS A 164 -16.98 32.83 -4.80
CA HIS A 164 -16.40 33.98 -4.11
C HIS A 164 -16.96 35.30 -4.65
N GLN A 165 -17.08 35.45 -5.97
CA GLN A 165 -17.60 36.67 -6.59
C GLN A 165 -19.06 36.94 -6.23
N ASP A 166 -19.89 35.89 -6.14
CA ASP A 166 -21.30 36.02 -5.73
C ASP A 166 -21.45 36.35 -4.25
N SER A 167 -20.59 35.82 -3.38
CA SER A 167 -20.55 36.21 -1.97
C SER A 167 -20.18 37.69 -1.79
N LEU A 168 -19.20 38.18 -2.56
CA LEU A 168 -18.78 39.59 -2.57
C LEU A 168 -19.87 40.50 -3.11
N LYS A 169 -20.57 40.12 -4.19
CA LYS A 169 -21.72 40.86 -4.73
C LYS A 169 -22.86 40.96 -3.70
N LYS A 170 -23.21 39.86 -3.02
CA LYS A 170 -24.22 39.87 -1.95
C LYS A 170 -23.80 40.72 -0.76
N ALA A 171 -22.52 40.72 -0.40
CA ALA A 171 -22.01 41.58 0.67
C ALA A 171 -22.06 43.07 0.29
N ASN A 172 -21.70 43.42 -0.94
CA ASN A 172 -21.74 44.79 -1.45
C ASN A 172 -23.19 45.32 -1.55
N MET A 173 -24.12 44.52 -2.07
CA MET A 173 -25.54 44.91 -2.14
C MET A 173 -26.16 45.15 -0.75
N LYS A 174 -25.75 44.39 0.27
CA LYS A 174 -26.17 44.63 1.66
C LYS A 174 -25.56 45.89 2.27
N ARG A 175 -24.34 46.28 1.87
CA ARG A 175 -23.70 47.54 2.31
C ARG A 175 -24.39 48.75 1.67
N GLU A 176 -24.69 48.68 0.38
CA GLU A 176 -25.36 49.75 -0.35
C GLU A 176 -26.78 49.97 0.17
N ASN A 177 -27.59 48.92 0.35
CA ASN A 177 -28.95 49.05 0.89
C ASN A 177 -28.99 49.72 2.28
N LYS A 178 -28.00 49.45 3.14
CA LYS A 178 -27.90 50.12 4.45
C LYS A 178 -27.55 51.61 4.32
N ALA A 179 -26.70 51.96 3.36
CA ALA A 179 -26.30 53.35 3.13
C ALA A 179 -27.47 54.19 2.58
N TYR A 180 -28.26 53.65 1.65
CA TYR A 180 -29.45 54.33 1.14
C TYR A 180 -30.54 54.46 2.22
N SER A 181 -30.79 53.40 3.00
CA SER A 181 -31.72 53.44 4.13
C SER A 181 -31.33 54.52 5.16
N PHE A 182 -30.04 54.70 5.45
CA PHE A 182 -29.58 55.75 6.35
C PHE A 182 -29.74 57.16 5.76
N LYS A 183 -29.46 57.34 4.46
CA LYS A 183 -29.69 58.62 3.77
C LYS A 183 -31.16 59.02 3.77
N GLU A 184 -32.07 58.08 3.51
CA GLU A 184 -33.51 58.34 3.57
C GLU A 184 -33.96 58.75 4.97
N GLN A 185 -33.43 58.13 6.03
CA GLN A 185 -33.72 58.53 7.41
C GLN A 185 -33.29 59.96 7.72
N ILE A 186 -32.12 60.40 7.21
CA ILE A 186 -31.66 61.78 7.38
C ILE A 186 -32.57 62.76 6.64
N ILE A 187 -32.93 62.45 5.39
CA ILE A 187 -33.82 63.29 4.57
C ILE A 187 -35.20 63.41 5.23
N GLU A 188 -35.72 62.34 5.81
CA GLU A 188 -37.02 62.36 6.50
C GLU A 188 -37.00 63.19 7.78
N LEU A 189 -35.86 63.24 8.49
CA LEU A 189 -35.67 64.10 9.65
C LEU A 189 -35.62 65.58 9.26
N GLU A 190 -34.92 65.93 8.18
CA GLU A 190 -34.84 67.31 7.67
C GLU A 190 -36.18 67.83 7.13
N LEU A 191 -37.01 66.98 6.54
CA LEU A 191 -38.35 67.37 6.05
C LEU A 191 -39.39 67.56 7.15
N LYS A 192 -39.10 67.11 8.38
CA LYS A 192 -39.98 67.24 9.55
C LYS A 192 -39.71 68.49 10.39
N GLU A 193 -38.69 69.26 10.05
CA GLU A 193 -38.36 70.57 10.64
C GLU A 193 -38.88 71.72 9.76
#